data_AF-A0A3D2R4J3-F1
#
_entry.id   AF-A0A3D2R4J3-F1
#
_cell.length_a   1.000
_cell.length_b   1.000
_cell.length_c   1.000
_cell.angle_alpha   90.00
_cell.angle_beta   90.00
_cell.angle_gamma   90.00
#
_symmetry.space_group_name_H-M   'P 1'
#
loop_
_entity.id
_entity.type
_entity.pdbx_description
1 polymer ?
#
loop_
_entity_poly.entity_id
_entity_poly.type
_entity_poly.pdbx_seq_one_letter_code
_entity_poly.pdbx_strand_id
1 'polypeptide(L)'
;KEAEGIKIRSKEEQLAFWINAYNACTVKLICDNLPLSSIKDLSRPWKQTVLKSKNNAWTLDDIEHEILRKFEEPRIHFAINCASKSCPILSNEAYRGDQIDRQLNRAASVFFNDSTKNNYTEKRLNLSRIFLWFKRDFGPTEDLIQLINQYTKHNFAPNVAISYLSYDWSLNN
;
A
#
# COMPACT_ATOMS: atom_id res chain seq x y z
N LYS A 1 -25.92 14.20 -12.68
CA LYS A 1 -26.64 13.44 -11.63
C LYS A 1 -25.82 13.57 -10.36
N GLU A 2 -26.03 14.66 -9.65
CA GLU A 2 -25.41 14.89 -8.34
C GLU A 2 -26.28 14.19 -7.30
N ALA A 3 -25.64 13.39 -6.45
CA ALA A 3 -26.31 12.85 -5.28
C ALA A 3 -26.34 13.96 -4.21
N GLU A 4 -27.55 14.38 -3.83
CA GLU A 4 -27.78 15.22 -2.67
C GLU A 4 -27.08 14.62 -1.43
N GLY A 5 -26.29 15.45 -0.74
CA GLY A 5 -25.85 15.18 0.64
C GLY A 5 -24.38 14.83 0.85
N ILE A 6 -23.54 14.69 -0.18
CA ILE A 6 -22.10 14.53 0.00
C ILE A 6 -21.37 15.66 -0.73
N LYS A 7 -20.93 16.65 0.05
CA LYS A 7 -19.95 17.68 -0.35
C LYS A 7 -18.83 16.99 -1.12
N ILE A 8 -18.43 17.55 -2.27
CA ILE A 8 -17.28 17.06 -3.05
C ILE A 8 -16.13 16.83 -2.07
N ARG A 9 -15.78 15.56 -1.84
CA ARG A 9 -14.64 15.20 -1.02
C ARG A 9 -13.40 15.60 -1.79
N SER A 10 -12.49 16.35 -1.18
CA SER A 10 -11.23 16.71 -1.84
C SER A 10 -10.46 15.46 -2.27
N LYS A 11 -9.48 15.58 -3.18
CA LYS A 11 -8.66 14.42 -3.61
C LYS A 11 -8.09 13.70 -2.39
N GLU A 12 -7.67 14.47 -1.39
CA GLU A 12 -7.12 14.02 -0.13
C GLU A 12 -8.13 13.24 0.73
N GLU A 13 -9.37 13.75 0.85
CA GLU A 13 -10.44 13.07 1.59
C GLU A 13 -10.85 11.76 0.92
N GLN A 14 -10.88 11.72 -0.42
CA GLN A 14 -11.14 10.49 -1.17
C GLN A 14 -10.02 9.47 -0.98
N LEU A 15 -8.77 9.91 -1.08
CA LEU A 15 -7.61 9.05 -0.89
C LEU A 15 -7.59 8.44 0.52
N ALA A 16 -7.79 9.28 1.55
CA ALA A 16 -7.89 8.84 2.94
C ALA A 16 -9.03 7.82 3.13
N PHE A 17 -10.20 8.09 2.56
CA PHE A 17 -11.34 7.17 2.64
C PHE A 17 -11.01 5.80 2.04
N TRP A 18 -10.44 5.75 0.84
CA TRP A 18 -10.19 4.49 0.14
C TRP A 18 -9.05 3.67 0.76
N ILE A 19 -8.00 4.33 1.28
CA ILE A 19 -6.95 3.64 2.05
C ILE A 19 -7.56 2.99 3.31
N ASN A 20 -8.37 3.75 4.05
CA ASN A 20 -9.06 3.22 5.24
C ASN A 20 -10.01 2.08 4.88
N ALA A 21 -10.78 2.22 3.79
CA ALA A 21 -11.70 1.19 3.34
C ALA A 21 -10.97 -0.11 2.98
N TYR A 22 -9.87 -0.03 2.21
CA TYR A 22 -9.04 -1.19 1.90
C TYR A 22 -8.54 -1.88 3.18
N ASN A 23 -7.89 -1.13 4.06
CA ASN A 23 -7.29 -1.68 5.28
C ASN A 23 -8.33 -2.31 6.21
N ALA A 24 -9.45 -1.63 6.46
CA ALA A 24 -10.53 -2.14 7.30
C ALA A 24 -11.18 -3.39 6.69
N CYS A 25 -11.40 -3.40 5.37
CA CYS A 25 -11.93 -4.56 4.66
C CYS A 25 -10.98 -5.76 4.69
N THR A 26 -9.68 -5.53 4.53
CA THR A 26 -8.67 -6.59 4.66
C THR A 26 -8.69 -7.17 6.07
N VAL A 27 -8.62 -6.33 7.11
CA VAL A 27 -8.68 -6.81 8.51
C VAL A 27 -9.96 -7.60 8.76
N LYS A 28 -11.12 -7.10 8.32
CA LYS A 28 -12.39 -7.80 8.44
C LYS A 28 -12.35 -9.16 7.74
N LEU A 29 -11.85 -9.22 6.50
CA LEU A 29 -11.74 -10.47 5.74
C LEU A 29 -10.90 -11.51 6.48
N ILE A 30 -9.79 -11.09 7.08
CA ILE A 30 -8.95 -11.98 7.91
C ILE A 30 -9.73 -12.45 9.14
N CYS A 31 -10.29 -11.52 9.92
CA CYS A 31 -11.02 -11.86 11.15
C CYS A 31 -12.21 -12.81 10.91
N ASP A 32 -12.94 -12.62 9.82
CA ASP A 32 -14.09 -13.47 9.47
C ASP A 32 -13.69 -14.90 9.08
N ASN A 33 -12.40 -15.16 8.79
CA ASN A 33 -11.89 -16.45 8.32
C ASN A 33 -10.85 -17.07 9.26
N LEU A 34 -10.69 -16.57 10.49
CA LEU A 34 -9.80 -17.18 11.48
C LEU A 34 -10.29 -18.57 11.93
N PRO A 35 -9.39 -19.54 12.18
CA PRO A 35 -7.93 -19.45 12.02
C PRO A 35 -7.49 -19.65 10.55
N LEU A 36 -6.51 -18.86 10.10
CA LEU A 36 -5.84 -19.03 8.80
C LEU A 36 -4.34 -18.74 8.94
N SER A 37 -3.52 -19.29 8.04
CA SER A 37 -2.05 -19.09 8.07
C SER A 37 -1.58 -18.01 7.09
N SER A 38 -2.35 -17.79 6.02
CA SER A 38 -2.05 -16.81 4.97
C SER A 38 -3.36 -16.35 4.33
N ILE A 39 -3.45 -15.07 3.97
CA ILE A 39 -4.60 -14.55 3.19
C ILE A 39 -4.78 -15.33 1.88
N LYS A 40 -3.71 -15.93 1.34
CA LYS A 40 -3.75 -16.75 0.12
C LYS A 40 -4.45 -18.09 0.29
N ASP A 41 -4.71 -18.51 1.53
CA ASP A 41 -5.44 -19.75 1.82
C ASP A 41 -6.95 -19.58 1.52
N LEU A 42 -7.42 -18.33 1.43
CA LEU A 42 -8.79 -18.00 1.05
C LEU A 42 -8.99 -18.19 -0.46
N SER A 43 -10.21 -18.53 -0.86
CA SER A 43 -10.56 -18.57 -2.29
C SER A 43 -10.66 -17.15 -2.85
N ARG A 44 -9.74 -16.78 -3.75
CA ARG A 44 -9.70 -15.50 -4.47
C ARG A 44 -9.89 -14.28 -3.54
N PRO A 45 -9.08 -14.12 -2.46
CA PRO A 45 -9.33 -13.15 -1.38
C PRO A 45 -9.54 -11.73 -1.89
N TRP A 46 -8.72 -11.29 -2.84
CA TRP A 46 -8.81 -9.92 -3.36
C TRP A 46 -9.99 -9.66 -4.31
N LYS A 47 -10.63 -10.72 -4.82
CA LYS A 47 -11.79 -10.65 -5.72
C LYS A 47 -13.12 -10.89 -5.01
N GLN A 48 -13.12 -11.06 -3.70
CA GLN A 48 -14.34 -11.15 -2.92
C GLN A 48 -14.92 -9.75 -2.73
N THR A 49 -16.24 -9.62 -2.78
CA THR A 49 -16.89 -8.34 -2.47
C THR A 49 -16.74 -8.04 -0.99
N VAL A 50 -16.01 -6.98 -0.65
CA VAL A 50 -15.73 -6.58 0.73
C VAL A 50 -16.52 -5.34 1.16
N LEU A 51 -16.94 -4.51 0.21
CA LEU A 51 -17.71 -3.29 0.46
C LEU A 51 -18.90 -3.22 -0.49
N LYS A 52 -20.09 -2.86 0.04
CA LYS A 52 -21.31 -2.67 -0.74
C LYS A 52 -21.96 -1.33 -0.40
N SER A 53 -22.52 -0.69 -1.41
CA SER A 53 -23.44 0.44 -1.30
C SER A 53 -24.73 0.11 -2.06
N LYS A 54 -25.72 1.01 -2.06
CA LYS A 54 -27.01 0.80 -2.73
C LYS A 54 -26.87 0.35 -4.20
N ASN A 55 -25.89 0.88 -4.92
CA ASN A 55 -25.73 0.65 -6.35
C ASN A 55 -24.37 0.06 -6.76
N ASN A 56 -23.44 -0.10 -5.83
CA ASN A 56 -22.07 -0.52 -6.14
C ASN A 56 -21.59 -1.60 -5.16
N ALA A 57 -20.71 -2.46 -5.65
CA ALA A 57 -19.97 -3.44 -4.88
C ALA A 57 -18.49 -3.33 -5.26
N TRP A 58 -17.62 -3.40 -4.27
CA TRP A 58 -16.17 -3.30 -4.46
C TRP A 58 -15.46 -4.49 -3.81
N THR A 59 -14.49 -5.01 -4.54
CA THR A 59 -13.49 -5.97 -4.08
C THR A 59 -12.22 -5.23 -3.62
N LEU A 60 -11.27 -5.92 -2.99
CA LEU A 60 -9.98 -5.31 -2.66
C LEU A 60 -9.21 -4.94 -3.94
N ASP A 61 -9.27 -5.78 -4.97
CA ASP A 61 -8.70 -5.50 -6.31
C ASP A 61 -9.29 -4.21 -6.89
N ASP A 62 -10.62 -4.01 -6.80
CA ASP A 62 -11.26 -2.80 -7.32
C ASP A 62 -10.77 -1.55 -6.58
N ILE A 63 -10.70 -1.62 -5.24
CA ILE A 63 -10.26 -0.48 -4.42
C ILE A 63 -8.80 -0.12 -4.75
N GLU A 64 -7.91 -1.11 -4.88
CA GLU A 64 -6.49 -0.87 -5.15
C GLU A 64 -6.25 -0.44 -6.60
N HIS A 65 -6.70 -1.23 -7.57
CA HIS A 65 -6.34 -1.06 -8.97
C HIS A 65 -7.25 -0.10 -9.73
N GLU A 66 -8.55 -0.09 -9.43
CA GLU A 66 -9.50 0.75 -10.16
C GLU A 66 -9.75 2.10 -9.51
N ILE A 67 -9.32 2.29 -8.26
CA ILE A 67 -9.53 3.53 -7.52
C ILE A 67 -8.19 4.11 -7.05
N LEU A 68 -7.51 3.50 -6.08
CA LEU A 68 -6.34 4.09 -5.42
C LEU A 68 -5.19 4.36 -6.38
N ARG A 69 -4.85 3.41 -7.26
CA ARG A 69 -3.75 3.58 -8.23
C ARG A 69 -4.00 4.70 -9.25
N LYS A 70 -5.26 5.09 -9.50
CA LYS A 70 -5.61 6.21 -10.40
C LYS A 70 -5.34 7.58 -9.77
N PHE A 71 -5.00 7.65 -8.48
CA PHE A 71 -4.56 8.89 -7.85
C PHE A 71 -3.10 9.26 -8.21
N GLU A 72 -2.36 8.34 -8.84
CA GLU A 72 -0.94 8.48 -9.20
C GLU A 72 -0.08 8.86 -7.98
N GLU A 73 -0.41 8.24 -6.84
CA GLU A 73 0.24 8.47 -5.56
C GLU A 73 1.00 7.21 -5.14
N PRO A 74 2.33 7.11 -5.38
CA PRO A 74 3.09 5.88 -5.10
C PRO A 74 3.10 5.50 -3.61
N ARG A 75 2.90 6.46 -2.69
CA ARG A 75 2.94 6.20 -1.24
C ARG A 75 1.76 5.34 -0.77
N ILE A 76 0.71 5.15 -1.58
CA ILE A 76 -0.39 4.24 -1.24
C ILE A 76 0.12 2.82 -0.99
N HIS A 77 1.16 2.39 -1.70
CA HIS A 77 1.75 1.04 -1.59
C HIS A 77 2.41 0.77 -0.25
N PHE A 78 2.62 1.82 0.55
CA PHE A 78 3.14 1.74 1.91
C PHE A 78 2.05 1.98 2.97
N ALA A 79 0.86 2.40 2.52
CA ALA A 79 -0.28 2.75 3.36
C ALA A 79 -1.37 1.67 3.39
N ILE A 80 -1.41 0.81 2.37
CA ILE A 80 -2.34 -0.33 2.32
C ILE A 80 -1.65 -1.62 2.75
N ASN A 81 -2.35 -2.43 3.55
CA ASN A 81 -1.84 -3.67 4.11
C ASN A 81 -2.68 -4.87 3.62
N CYS A 82 -1.99 -5.85 3.06
CA CYS A 82 -2.52 -7.09 2.50
C CYS A 82 -2.50 -8.29 3.47
N ALA A 83 -2.37 -8.03 4.78
CA ALA A 83 -2.28 -8.96 5.90
C ALA A 83 -1.08 -9.93 5.94
N SER A 84 -0.14 -9.86 5.00
CA SER A 84 1.08 -10.66 5.03
C SER A 84 2.22 -10.02 5.83
N LYS A 85 3.17 -10.83 6.33
CA LYS A 85 4.37 -10.37 7.04
C LYS A 85 5.24 -9.42 6.22
N SER A 86 5.28 -9.61 4.89
CA SER A 86 6.04 -8.73 4.00
C SER A 86 5.25 -7.49 3.54
N CYS A 87 3.98 -7.33 3.94
CA CYS A 87 3.22 -6.09 3.67
C CYS A 87 3.81 -4.91 4.48
N PRO A 88 3.51 -3.66 4.10
CA PRO A 88 3.79 -2.49 4.93
C PRO A 88 3.11 -2.61 6.29
N ILE A 89 3.65 -1.95 7.32
CA ILE A 89 3.03 -1.94 8.64
C ILE A 89 1.67 -1.23 8.56
N LEU A 90 0.62 -1.88 9.07
CA LEU A 90 -0.70 -1.26 9.17
C LEU A 90 -0.65 -0.09 10.15
N SER A 91 -1.10 1.08 9.71
CA SER A 91 -1.23 2.26 10.57
C SER A 91 -2.18 1.98 11.74
N ASN A 92 -1.80 2.44 12.95
CA ASN A 92 -2.66 2.38 14.13
C ASN A 92 -3.67 3.55 14.22
N GLU A 93 -3.62 4.46 13.24
CA GLU A 93 -4.57 5.57 13.08
C GLU A 93 -5.22 5.52 11.71
N ALA A 94 -6.48 5.97 11.65
CA ALA A 94 -7.17 6.15 10.38
C ALA A 94 -6.57 7.34 9.60
N TYR A 95 -6.52 7.21 8.29
CA TYR A 95 -6.11 8.29 7.40
C TYR A 95 -7.18 9.39 7.37
N ARG A 96 -6.77 10.66 7.37
CA ARG A 96 -7.66 11.82 7.32
C ARG A 96 -7.25 12.74 6.18
N GLY A 97 -8.22 13.32 5.46
CA GLY A 97 -7.94 14.15 4.27
C GLY A 97 -7.04 15.35 4.58
N ASP A 98 -7.29 16.05 5.68
CA ASP A 98 -6.47 17.18 6.16
C ASP A 98 -5.06 16.78 6.64
N GLN A 99 -4.75 15.49 6.72
CA GLN A 99 -3.47 14.96 7.22
C GLN A 99 -2.81 13.96 6.27
N ILE A 100 -3.44 13.66 5.13
CA ILE A 100 -3.09 12.50 4.29
C ILE A 100 -1.64 12.55 3.84
N ASP A 101 -1.14 13.72 3.42
CA ASP A 101 0.23 13.86 2.93
C ASP A 101 1.24 13.51 4.03
N ARG A 102 1.04 14.04 5.24
CA ARG A 102 1.89 13.74 6.40
C ARG A 102 1.83 12.25 6.77
N GLN A 103 0.65 11.65 6.73
CA GLN A 103 0.47 10.23 7.06
C GLN A 103 1.11 9.31 6.02
N LEU A 104 1.01 9.66 4.72
CA LEU A 104 1.67 8.96 3.63
C LEU A 104 3.20 9.11 3.70
N ASN A 105 3.71 10.30 4.00
CA ASN A 105 5.13 10.53 4.24
C ASN A 105 5.65 9.67 5.41
N ARG A 106 4.88 9.57 6.50
CA ARG A 106 5.22 8.71 7.63
C ARG A 106 5.23 7.24 7.21
N ALA A 107 4.21 6.76 6.51
CA ALA A 107 4.12 5.39 6.04
C ALA A 107 5.30 5.02 5.11
N ALA A 108 5.63 5.91 4.16
CA ALA A 108 6.78 5.75 3.28
C ALA A 108 8.09 5.72 4.07
N SER A 109 8.32 6.67 4.99
CA SER A 109 9.51 6.72 5.83
C SER A 109 9.69 5.43 6.65
N VAL A 110 8.61 4.95 7.28
CA VAL A 110 8.64 3.68 8.02
C VAL A 110 9.00 2.51 7.10
N PHE A 111 8.37 2.42 5.93
CA PHE A 111 8.60 1.31 5.00
C PHE A 111 10.03 1.29 4.45
N PHE A 112 10.56 2.43 3.98
CA PHE A 112 11.92 2.51 3.45
C PHE A 112 12.98 2.21 4.53
N ASN A 113 12.72 2.54 5.79
CA ASN A 113 13.67 2.29 6.88
C ASN A 113 13.46 0.95 7.61
N ASP A 114 12.51 0.11 7.17
CA ASP A 114 12.33 -1.25 7.70
C ASP A 114 13.32 -2.22 7.02
N SER A 115 14.36 -2.61 7.76
CA SER A 115 15.44 -3.50 7.29
C SER A 115 14.97 -4.90 6.89
N THR A 116 13.77 -5.32 7.33
CA THR A 116 13.15 -6.58 6.93
C THR A 116 12.46 -6.48 5.56
N LYS A 117 12.16 -5.26 5.09
CA LYS A 117 11.51 -4.99 3.79
C LYS A 117 12.49 -4.42 2.77
N ASN A 118 13.51 -3.69 3.23
CA ASN A 118 14.48 -3.02 2.38
C ASN A 118 15.86 -3.07 3.04
N ASN A 119 16.85 -3.63 2.35
CA ASN A 119 18.23 -3.68 2.82
C ASN A 119 19.13 -2.94 1.84
N TYR A 120 19.88 -1.97 2.36
CA TYR A 120 20.74 -1.12 1.58
C TYR A 120 22.21 -1.37 1.85
N THR A 121 22.97 -1.55 0.77
CA THR A 121 24.44 -1.60 0.80
C THR A 121 24.99 -0.54 -0.14
N GLU A 122 26.26 -0.18 -0.02
CA GLU A 122 26.90 0.83 -0.89
C GLU A 122 26.78 0.49 -2.39
N LYS A 123 26.73 -0.80 -2.74
CA LYS A 123 26.77 -1.28 -4.13
C LYS A 123 25.42 -1.79 -4.65
N ARG A 124 24.44 -2.03 -3.78
CA ARG A 124 23.21 -2.75 -4.13
C ARG A 124 22.06 -2.43 -3.19
N LEU A 125 20.87 -2.29 -3.76
CA LEU A 125 19.60 -2.18 -3.06
C LEU A 125 18.86 -3.53 -3.14
N ASN A 126 18.58 -4.13 -1.98
CA ASN A 126 17.74 -5.32 -1.87
C ASN A 126 16.36 -4.88 -1.39
N LEU A 127 15.42 -4.72 -2.32
CA LEU A 127 14.15 -4.06 -2.08
C LEU A 127 12.99 -5.06 -1.92
N SER A 128 11.89 -4.60 -1.31
CA SER A 128 10.64 -5.36 -1.28
C SER A 128 10.13 -5.66 -2.70
N ARG A 129 9.42 -6.80 -2.88
CA ARG A 129 8.78 -7.14 -4.16
C ARG A 129 7.66 -6.18 -4.56
N ILE A 130 7.20 -5.31 -3.67
CA ILE A 130 6.25 -4.24 -4.00
C ILE A 130 6.79 -3.37 -5.16
N PHE A 131 8.08 -3.06 -5.15
CA PHE A 131 8.71 -2.29 -6.23
C PHE A 131 8.80 -3.07 -7.56
N LEU A 132 8.81 -4.40 -7.51
CA LEU A 132 8.76 -5.25 -8.70
C LEU A 132 7.34 -5.35 -9.25
N TRP A 133 6.34 -5.59 -8.40
CA TRP A 133 4.95 -5.78 -8.80
C TRP A 133 4.28 -4.49 -9.28
N PHE A 134 4.59 -3.37 -8.62
CA PHE A 134 4.04 -2.05 -8.91
C PHE A 134 5.04 -1.12 -9.59
N LYS A 135 5.99 -1.68 -10.35
CA LYS A 135 7.06 -0.93 -11.02
C LYS A 135 6.54 0.30 -11.77
N ARG A 136 5.38 0.19 -12.44
CA ARG A 136 4.78 1.29 -13.20
C ARG A 136 4.36 2.48 -12.33
N ASP A 137 3.99 2.23 -11.09
CA ASP A 137 3.48 3.25 -10.17
C ASP A 137 4.62 4.06 -9.54
N PHE A 138 5.86 3.53 -9.56
CA PHE A 138 7.07 4.22 -9.09
C PHE A 138 7.86 4.92 -10.21
N GLY A 139 7.41 4.82 -11.46
CA GLY A 139 8.10 5.40 -12.60
C GLY A 139 9.38 4.65 -13.01
N PRO A 140 10.27 5.32 -13.78
CA PRO A 140 11.61 4.85 -14.08
C PRO A 140 12.43 4.50 -12.83
N THR A 141 13.50 3.73 -13.01
CA THR A 141 14.38 3.32 -11.90
C THR A 141 14.98 4.52 -11.17
N GLU A 142 15.26 5.59 -11.91
CA GLU A 142 15.81 6.85 -11.41
C GLU A 142 14.87 7.52 -10.41
N ASP A 143 13.56 7.52 -10.68
CA ASP A 143 12.54 8.11 -9.81
C ASP A 143 12.39 7.28 -8.52
N LEU A 144 12.44 5.95 -8.62
CA LEU A 144 12.47 5.08 -7.45
C LEU A 144 13.70 5.34 -6.57
N ILE A 145 14.88 5.52 -7.19
CA ILE A 145 16.11 5.82 -6.44
C ILE A 145 16.03 7.19 -5.77
N GLN A 146 15.49 8.19 -6.46
CA GLN A 146 15.23 9.51 -5.86
C GLN A 146 14.28 9.41 -4.66
N LEU A 147 13.21 8.62 -4.79
CA LEU A 147 12.27 8.37 -3.69
C LEU A 147 12.96 7.70 -2.50
N ILE A 148 13.82 6.71 -2.74
CA ILE A 148 14.60 6.06 -1.67
C ILE A 148 15.54 7.07 -0.99
N ASN A 149 16.26 7.89 -1.76
CA ASN A 149 17.14 8.92 -1.21
C ASN A 149 16.37 9.99 -0.43
N GLN A 150 15.12 10.28 -0.80
CA GLN A 150 14.25 11.22 -0.07
C GLN A 150 13.88 10.71 1.33
N TYR A 151 13.64 9.41 1.49
CA TYR A 151 13.15 8.83 2.76
C TYR A 151 14.22 8.15 3.60
N THR A 152 15.45 8.08 3.10
CA THR A 152 16.58 7.46 3.81
C THR A 152 17.72 8.47 3.98
N LYS A 153 18.71 8.13 4.82
CA LYS A 153 19.93 8.95 4.96
C LYS A 153 20.98 8.62 3.89
N HIS A 154 20.62 7.82 2.90
CA HIS A 154 21.52 7.39 1.84
C HIS A 154 21.46 8.32 0.63
N ASN A 155 22.49 8.24 -0.22
CA ASN A 155 22.53 8.95 -1.48
C ASN A 155 23.05 8.00 -2.58
N PHE A 156 22.16 7.13 -3.07
CA PHE A 156 22.51 6.16 -4.09
C PHE A 156 22.59 6.80 -5.48
N ALA A 157 23.54 6.32 -6.27
CA ALA A 157 23.63 6.68 -7.68
C ALA A 157 22.44 6.12 -8.48
N PRO A 158 21.99 6.81 -9.55
CA PRO A 158 20.86 6.36 -10.36
C PRO A 158 21.03 4.97 -11.02
N ASN A 159 22.25 4.47 -11.14
CA ASN A 159 22.58 3.18 -11.74
C ASN A 159 22.92 2.08 -10.72
N VAL A 160 22.62 2.29 -9.43
CA VAL A 160 22.86 1.28 -8.39
C VAL A 160 22.12 -0.02 -8.71
N ALA A 161 22.75 -1.17 -8.46
CA ALA A 161 22.14 -2.47 -8.73
C ALA A 161 20.94 -2.71 -7.80
N ILE A 162 19.81 -3.13 -8.37
CA ILE A 162 18.60 -3.50 -7.61
C ILE A 162 18.37 -5.01 -7.68
N SER A 163 18.14 -5.63 -6.54
CA SER A 163 17.57 -6.98 -6.43
C SER A 163 16.38 -6.95 -5.47
N TYR A 164 15.58 -8.02 -5.47
CA TYR A 164 14.36 -8.10 -4.68
C TYR A 164 14.42 -9.21 -3.64
N LEU A 165 13.96 -8.91 -2.43
CA LEU A 165 13.81 -9.88 -1.36
C LEU A 165 12.73 -10.93 -1.68
N SER A 166 12.76 -12.07 -0.98
CA SER A 166 11.62 -12.99 -0.92
C SER A 166 10.43 -12.31 -0.23
N TYR A 167 9.21 -12.68 -0.62
CA TYR A 167 8.00 -12.13 0.00
C TYR A 167 7.27 -13.21 0.80
N ASP A 168 7.20 -13.02 2.11
CA ASP A 168 6.55 -13.91 3.06
C ASP A 168 5.06 -13.59 3.14
N TRP A 169 4.26 -14.53 2.62
CA TRP A 169 2.81 -14.45 2.59
C TRP A 169 2.12 -14.92 3.87
N SER A 170 2.86 -15.44 4.85
CA SER A 170 2.27 -15.81 6.14
C SER A 170 1.64 -14.58 6.81
N LEU A 171 0.57 -14.81 7.59
CA LEU A 171 -0.11 -13.74 8.28
C LEU A 171 0.84 -12.98 9.22
N ASN A 172 0.66 -11.67 9.24
CA ASN A 172 1.33 -10.77 10.17
C ASN A 172 0.63 -10.80 11.53
N ASN A 173 0.95 -11.83 12.33
CA ASN A 173 0.44 -12.03 13.69
C ASN A 173 1.31 -11.36 14.75
#